data_AF-A0A3C0NZM4-F1
#
_entry.id   AF-A0A3C0NZM4-F1
#
_cell.length_a   1.000
_cell.length_b   1.000
_cell.length_c   1.000
_cell.angle_alpha   90.00
_cell.angle_beta   90.00
_cell.angle_gamma   90.00
#
_symmetry.space_group_name_H-M   'P 1'
#
loop_
_entity.id
_entity.type
_entity.pdbx_description
1 polymer ?
#
loop_
_entity_poly.entity_id
_entity_poly.type
_entity_poly.pdbx_seq_one_letter_code
_entity_poly.pdbx_strand_id
1 'polypeptide(L)' 'MSKLVVYFSFSGVTAKKAKKLAKKNSADIFELKAKIPYTKADVNWRDKKSRNV' A
#
# COMPACT_ATOMS: atom_id res chain seq x y z
N MET A 1 13.93 20.31 -6.23
CA MET A 1 13.76 19.12 -5.39
C MET A 1 12.64 18.27 -5.96
N SER A 2 12.95 17.10 -6.50
CA SER A 2 11.95 16.13 -6.95
C SER A 2 11.49 15.31 -5.76
N LYS A 3 10.17 15.24 -5.51
CA LYS A 3 9.58 14.49 -4.39
C LYS A 3 8.79 13.32 -4.97
N LEU A 4 8.98 12.13 -4.42
CA LEU A 4 8.29 10.92 -4.85
C LEU A 4 7.59 10.27 -3.65
N VAL A 5 6.29 10.02 -3.79
CA VAL A 5 5.47 9.30 -2.82
C VAL A 5 5.25 7.89 -3.33
N VAL A 6 5.92 6.94 -2.71
CA VAL A 6 5.77 5.50 -3.01
C VAL A 6 4.81 4.88 -1.99
N TYR A 7 3.82 4.11 -2.46
CA TYR A 7 2.85 3.47 -1.56
C TYR A 7 2.51 2.04 -2.00
N PHE A 8 2.17 1.20 -1.01
CA PHE A 8 1.55 -0.12 -1.21
C PHE A 8 0.16 -0.09 -0.58
N SER A 9 -0.84 -0.69 -1.23
CA SER A 9 -2.23 -0.61 -0.76
C SER A 9 -3.06 -1.83 -1.16
N PHE A 10 -3.29 -2.75 -0.23
CA PHE A 10 -4.19 -3.89 -0.44
C PHE A 10 -5.67 -3.49 -0.49
N SER A 11 -6.15 -2.70 0.48
CA SER A 11 -7.57 -2.33 0.63
C SER A 11 -7.95 -0.97 0.01
N GLY A 12 -6.99 -0.30 -0.65
CA GLY A 12 -7.20 1.04 -1.23
C GLY A 12 -7.15 2.20 -0.23
N VAL A 13 -7.10 1.96 1.08
CA VAL A 13 -7.07 3.02 2.11
C VAL A 13 -5.77 3.82 2.04
N THR A 14 -4.63 3.13 1.89
CA THR A 14 -3.32 3.77 1.76
C THR A 14 -3.21 4.56 0.47
N ALA A 15 -3.77 4.05 -0.64
CA ALA A 15 -3.80 4.75 -1.93
C ALA A 15 -4.48 6.13 -1.84
N LYS A 16 -5.62 6.22 -1.14
CA LYS A 16 -6.33 7.50 -0.94
C LYS A 16 -5.47 8.52 -0.19
N LYS A 17 -4.77 8.08 0.87
CA LYS A 17 -3.88 8.96 1.65
C LYS A 17 -2.65 9.37 0.85
N ALA A 18 -2.04 8.44 0.11
CA ALA A 18 -0.87 8.71 -0.73
C ALA A 18 -1.18 9.75 -1.81
N LYS A 19 -2.33 9.64 -2.50
CA LYS A 19 -2.80 10.65 -3.46
C LYS A 19 -2.97 12.03 -2.84
N LYS A 20 -3.54 12.11 -1.64
CA LYS A 20 -3.69 13.38 -0.91
C LYS A 20 -2.34 13.99 -0.53
N LEU A 21 -1.40 13.16 -0.09
CA LEU A 21 -0.05 13.57 0.27
C LEU A 21 0.75 14.07 -0.95
N ALA A 22 0.69 13.34 -2.07
CA ALA A 22 1.33 13.71 -3.32
C ALA A 22 0.79 15.05 -3.85
N LYS A 23 -0.54 15.22 -3.86
CA LYS A 23 -1.19 16.47 -4.28
C LYS A 23 -0.80 17.67 -3.41
N LYS A 24 -0.65 17.49 -2.09
CA LYS A 24 -0.26 18.57 -1.18
C LYS A 24 1.20 19.02 -1.38
N ASN A 25 2.06 18.10 -1.81
CA ASN A 25 3.50 18.34 -1.91
C ASN A 25 3.99 18.55 -3.34
N SER A 26 3.10 18.56 -4.33
CA SER A 26 3.42 18.51 -5.76
C SER A 26 4.48 17.45 -6.06
N ALA A 27 4.25 16.25 -5.53
CA ALA A 27 5.15 15.12 -5.62
C ALA A 27 4.61 14.08 -6.62
N ASP A 28 5.51 13.38 -7.28
CA ASP A 28 5.17 12.22 -8.10
C ASP A 28 4.64 11.10 -7.22
N ILE A 29 3.80 10.23 -7.79
CA ILE A 29 3.21 9.11 -7.05
C ILE A 29 3.51 7.80 -7.76
N PHE A 30 3.94 6.80 -6.99
CA PHE A 30 4.21 5.46 -7.51
C PHE A 30 3.57 4.39 -6.62
N GLU A 31 2.87 3.45 -7.27
CA GLU A 31 2.22 2.34 -6.58
C GLU A 31 3.08 1.08 -6.68
N LEU A 32 3.48 0.55 -5.53
CA LEU A 32 4.11 -0.75 -5.44
C LEU A 32 3.03 -1.83 -5.58
N LYS A 33 3.14 -2.63 -6.64
CA LYS A 33 2.33 -3.84 -6.81
C LYS A 33 3.15 -5.04 -6.34
N ALA A 34 2.59 -5.81 -5.42
CA ALA A 34 3.21 -7.07 -5.02
C ALA A 34 3.25 -8.03 -6.22
N LYS A 35 4.37 -8.73 -6.41
CA LYS A 35 4.53 -9.74 -7.46
C LYS A 35 3.49 -10.86 -7.34
N ILE A 36 3.13 -11.18 -6.10
CA ILE A 36 2.06 -12.10 -5.75
C ILE A 36 0.98 -11.25 -5.07
N PRO A 37 -0.24 -11.13 -5.64
CA PRO A 37 -1.33 -10.40 -5.00
C PRO A 37 -1.67 -11.01 -3.65
N TYR A 38 -1.79 -10.17 -2.62
CA TYR A 38 -2.27 -10.63 -1.33
C TYR A 38 -3.70 -11.15 -1.48
N THR A 39 -4.01 -12.24 -0.79
CA THR A 39 -5.36 -12.74 -0.64
C THR A 39 -5.95 -12.25 0.68
N LYS A 40 -7.27 -12.33 0.83
CA LYS A 40 -7.94 -11.97 2.10
C LYS A 40 -7.47 -12.86 3.27
N ALA A 41 -7.01 -14.08 2.99
CA ALA A 41 -6.48 -14.99 3.99
C ALA A 41 -5.13 -14.49 4.54
N ASP A 42 -4.24 -14.00 3.66
CA ASP A 42 -2.91 -13.51 4.04
C ASP A 42 -2.94 -12.30 4.99
N VAL A 43 -3.99 -11.48 4.86
CA VAL A 43 -4.17 -10.26 5.68
C VAL A 43 -5.06 -10.48 6.89
N ASN A 44 -5.52 -11.72 7.11
CA ASN A 44 -6.35 -12.05 8.26
C ASN A 44 -5.49 -12.23 9.52
N TRP A 45 -5.29 -11.13 10.25
CA TRP A 45 -4.53 -11.11 11.50
C TRP A 45 -5.17 -11.94 12.65
N ARG A 46 -6.45 -12.35 12.51
CA ARG A 46 -7.14 -13.22 13.49
C ARG A 46 -6.89 -14.71 13.25
N ASP A 47 -6.41 -15.08 12.07
CA ASP A 47 -5.98 -16.45 11.81
C ASP A 47 -4.53 -16.62 12.29
N LYS A 48 -4.32 -17.60 13.17
CA LYS A 48 -2.99 -17.92 13.71
C LYS A 48 -2.04 -18.47 12.64
N LYS A 49 -2.58 -19.03 11.55
CA LYS A 49 -1.77 -19.53 10.42
C LYS A 49 -1.21 -18.41 9.56
N SER A 50 -1.81 -17.22 9.56
CA SER A 50 -1.33 -16.06 8.79
C SER A 50 0.04 -15.52 9.24
N ARG A 51 0.58 -15.99 10.38
CA ARG A 51 1.87 -15.55 10.93
C ARG A 51 2.93 -16.66 10.99
N ASN A 52 2.58 -17.88 10.62
CA ASN A 52 3.55 -18.97 10.51
C ASN A 52 4.02 -19.01 9.07
N VAL A 53 5.01 -18.15 8.79
CA VAL A 53 5.91 -18.32 7.65
C VAL A 53 6.82 -19.52 7.87
#